data_AF-A0A255I698-F1
#
_entry.id   AF-A0A255I698-F1
#
_cell.length_a   1.000
_cell.length_b   1.000
_cell.length_c   1.000
_cell.angle_alpha   90.00
_cell.angle_beta   90.00
_cell.angle_gamma   90.00
#
_symmetry.space_group_name_H-M   'P 1'
#
loop_
_entity.id
_entity.type
_entity.pdbx_description
1 polymer ?
#
loop_
_entity_poly.entity_id
_entity_poly.type
_entity_poly.pdbx_seq_one_letter_code
_entity_poly.pdbx_strand_id
1 'polypeptide(L)'
;MSDKGKIGILPIIVVIFCLIAAFFLFTKINPEGWLKKESKTVSLTDIPAGDNGAYTGKVAGEDVPRLTGSEEFEEMTGSQYITVTPQKVIKTGVYGLKPWLDPYQITKGRNNSGRLYTTGRKAAEVTDSAIMAASHYIEYNLIQLPDDSYILAQFSDTYRKAIEKGETVTLPLGIRKTTGKETRSYLNEICSQYGANPDYVLYAIDNEWNEEHEFTLFMIRVGISAVVFLVLAVVLLVAVDKVRHRN
;
A
#
# COMPACT_ATOMS: atom_id res chain seq x y z
N MET A 1 6.74 45.75 -33.83
CA MET A 1 6.48 45.63 -32.37
C MET A 1 6.69 44.18 -31.99
N SER A 2 7.61 43.95 -31.06
CA SER A 2 8.15 42.64 -30.72
C SER A 2 7.13 41.83 -29.93
N ASP A 3 6.80 40.63 -30.41
CA ASP A 3 5.95 39.63 -29.75
C ASP A 3 6.69 38.95 -28.56
N LYS A 4 7.36 39.76 -27.72
CA LYS A 4 8.29 39.33 -26.67
C LYS A 4 7.61 38.98 -25.34
N GLY A 5 6.28 38.97 -25.26
CA GLY A 5 5.53 38.82 -24.01
C GLY A 5 4.54 37.66 -23.95
N LYS A 6 4.31 36.93 -25.05
CA LYS A 6 3.37 35.81 -25.05
C LYS A 6 4.12 34.49 -24.93
N ILE A 7 3.97 33.81 -23.78
CA ILE A 7 4.36 32.40 -23.66
C ILE A 7 3.55 31.66 -24.73
N GLY A 8 4.25 31.06 -25.70
CA GLY A 8 3.61 30.22 -26.71
C GLY A 8 2.89 29.05 -26.04
N ILE A 9 1.82 28.57 -26.66
CA ILE A 9 1.03 27.43 -26.14
C ILE A 9 1.91 26.18 -25.96
N LEU A 10 2.96 26.01 -26.76
CA LEU A 10 3.82 24.83 -26.76
C LEU A 10 4.59 24.61 -25.44
N PRO A 11 5.32 25.59 -24.86
CA PRO A 11 5.86 25.48 -23.51
C PRO A 11 4.84 25.09 -22.43
N ILE A 12 3.62 25.61 -22.52
CA ILE A 12 2.54 25.29 -21.56
C ILE A 12 2.15 23.82 -21.69
N ILE A 13 1.97 23.31 -22.91
CA ILE A 13 1.66 21.89 -23.16
C ILE A 13 2.78 20.98 -22.62
N VAL A 14 4.05 21.34 -22.84
CA VAL A 14 5.19 20.56 -22.34
C VAL A 14 5.15 20.48 -20.82
N VAL A 15 4.95 21.61 -20.12
CA VAL A 15 4.89 21.65 -18.66
C VAL A 15 3.72 20.80 -18.13
N ILE A 16 2.54 20.87 -18.76
CA ILE A 16 1.38 20.04 -18.40
C ILE A 16 1.71 18.56 -18.56
N PHE A 17 2.33 18.17 -19.67
CA PHE A 17 2.75 16.79 -19.92
C PHE A 17 3.75 16.31 -18.85
N CYS A 18 4.76 17.12 -18.51
CA CYS A 18 5.70 16.82 -17.44
C CYS A 18 5.01 16.63 -16.09
N LEU A 19 4.02 17.48 -15.78
CA LEU A 19 3.26 17.42 -14.54
C LEU A 19 2.46 16.11 -14.45
N ILE A 20 1.82 15.70 -15.55
CA ILE A 20 1.09 14.42 -15.64
C ILE A 20 2.06 13.25 -15.42
N ALA A 21 3.22 13.24 -16.09
CA ALA A 21 4.22 12.20 -15.92
C ALA A 21 4.74 12.11 -14.47
N ALA A 22 5.02 13.25 -13.84
CA ALA A 22 5.45 13.32 -12.45
C ALA A 22 4.35 12.86 -11.47
N PHE A 23 3.09 13.18 -11.75
CA PHE A 23 1.96 12.68 -10.97
C PHE A 23 1.83 11.15 -11.07
N PHE A 24 1.95 10.58 -12.27
CA PHE A 24 1.97 9.12 -12.43
C PHE A 24 3.12 8.49 -11.64
N LEU A 25 4.32 9.07 -11.69
CA LEU A 25 5.46 8.61 -10.89
C LEU A 25 5.16 8.66 -9.38
N PHE A 26 4.61 9.78 -8.90
CA PHE A 26 4.21 9.97 -7.50
C PHE A 26 3.30 8.84 -7.00
N THR A 27 2.32 8.42 -7.81
CA THR A 27 1.39 7.33 -7.45
C THR A 27 2.02 5.94 -7.48
N LYS A 28 3.14 5.74 -8.18
CA LYS A 28 3.77 4.43 -8.37
C LYS A 28 4.92 4.14 -7.42
N ILE A 29 5.65 5.17 -6.99
CA ILE A 29 6.79 5.04 -6.07
C ILE A 29 6.30 4.57 -4.69
N ASN A 30 6.90 3.49 -4.17
CA ASN A 30 6.72 3.10 -2.78
C ASN A 30 8.06 3.11 -2.02
N PRO A 31 8.38 4.20 -1.27
CA PRO A 31 9.65 4.31 -0.55
C PRO A 31 9.74 3.40 0.67
N GLU A 32 8.62 2.84 1.14
CA GLU A 32 8.59 1.91 2.27
C GLU A 32 9.57 0.74 2.07
N GLY A 33 9.63 0.19 0.85
CA GLY A 33 10.52 -0.93 0.54
C GLY A 33 12.02 -0.61 0.66
N TRP A 34 12.40 0.66 0.65
CA TRP A 34 13.80 1.07 0.87
C TRP A 34 14.06 1.26 2.36
N LEU A 35 13.17 1.97 3.06
CA LEU A 35 13.33 2.27 4.48
C LEU A 35 13.23 1.01 5.35
N LYS A 36 12.34 0.06 5.02
CA LYS A 36 12.18 -1.18 5.79
C LYS A 36 13.25 -2.23 5.50
N LYS A 37 13.94 -2.18 4.36
CA LYS A 37 15.04 -3.12 4.07
C LYS A 37 16.21 -3.01 5.04
N GLU A 38 16.37 -1.86 5.68
CA GLU A 38 17.41 -1.61 6.67
C GLU A 38 17.01 -2.04 8.09
N SER A 39 15.79 -2.55 8.28
CA SER A 39 15.32 -2.95 9.60
C SER A 39 15.89 -4.30 10.05
N LYS A 40 16.20 -4.39 11.35
CA LYS A 40 16.72 -5.61 11.97
C LYS A 40 15.63 -6.70 11.98
N THR A 41 16.04 -7.94 11.69
CA THR A 41 15.19 -9.12 11.86
C THR A 41 14.80 -9.31 13.32
N VAL A 42 13.57 -9.74 13.56
CA VAL A 42 13.04 -10.08 14.89
C VAL A 42 12.88 -11.59 14.99
N SER A 43 13.59 -12.19 15.94
CA SER A 43 13.44 -13.60 16.30
C SER A 43 12.28 -13.80 17.28
N LEU A 44 11.67 -14.98 17.30
CA LEU A 44 10.63 -15.32 18.27
C LEU A 44 11.13 -15.22 19.72
N THR A 45 12.42 -15.47 19.98
CA THR A 45 12.97 -15.37 21.34
C THR A 45 13.03 -13.93 21.84
N ASP A 46 13.02 -12.95 20.93
CA ASP A 46 13.03 -11.53 21.26
C ASP A 46 11.61 -11.01 21.57
N ILE A 47 10.57 -11.81 21.30
CA ILE A 47 9.17 -11.43 21.49
C ILE A 47 8.72 -11.88 22.89
N PRO A 48 8.21 -10.96 23.74
CA PRO A 48 7.67 -11.32 25.04
C PRO A 48 6.50 -12.30 24.93
N ALA A 49 6.44 -13.28 25.84
CA ALA A 49 5.30 -14.19 25.92
C ALA A 49 4.01 -13.41 26.21
N GLY A 50 2.95 -13.69 25.42
CA GLY A 50 1.66 -13.00 25.54
C GLY A 50 1.61 -11.62 24.86
N ASP A 51 2.59 -11.30 24.01
CA ASP A 51 2.52 -10.11 23.18
C ASP A 51 1.27 -10.11 22.26
N ASN A 52 0.66 -8.95 22.10
CA ASN A 52 -0.60 -8.77 21.38
C ASN A 52 -0.43 -8.16 19.98
N GLY A 53 0.67 -8.48 19.30
CA GLY A 53 0.87 -8.05 17.91
C GLY A 53 1.80 -6.84 17.75
N ALA A 54 2.55 -6.42 18.76
CA ALA A 54 3.44 -5.25 18.70
C ALA A 54 4.64 -5.43 17.75
N TYR A 55 4.94 -6.66 17.35
CA TYR A 55 6.00 -7.00 16.41
C TYR A 55 5.46 -7.32 15.01
N THR A 56 4.16 -7.20 14.80
CA THR A 56 3.52 -7.45 13.50
C THR A 56 4.09 -6.50 12.44
N GLY A 57 4.40 -7.04 11.27
CA GLY A 57 4.95 -6.29 10.14
C GLY A 57 6.46 -6.01 10.19
N LYS A 58 7.15 -6.41 11.27
CA LYS A 58 8.62 -6.39 11.35
C LYS A 58 9.22 -7.55 10.55
N VAL A 59 10.48 -7.41 10.15
CA VAL A 59 11.16 -8.45 9.35
C VAL A 59 11.31 -9.72 10.18
N ALA A 60 10.79 -10.83 9.66
CA ALA A 60 10.83 -12.12 10.34
C ALA A 60 12.25 -12.69 10.41
N GLY A 61 12.66 -13.18 11.59
CA GLY A 61 13.84 -14.01 11.77
C GLY A 61 13.68 -15.41 11.18
N GLU A 62 14.77 -16.16 11.09
CA GLU A 62 14.79 -17.51 10.51
C GLU A 62 14.05 -18.55 11.38
N ASP A 63 13.95 -18.29 12.67
CA ASP A 63 13.32 -19.14 13.68
C ASP A 63 11.79 -18.99 13.74
N VAL A 64 11.22 -18.06 12.98
CA VAL A 64 9.77 -17.84 12.90
C VAL A 64 9.13 -18.96 12.06
N PRO A 65 8.06 -19.62 12.56
CA PRO A 65 7.33 -20.64 11.82
C PRO A 65 6.85 -20.12 10.46
N ARG A 66 7.07 -20.93 9.44
CA ARG A 66 6.66 -20.64 8.06
C ARG A 66 5.42 -21.44 7.75
N LEU A 67 4.34 -20.73 7.50
CA LEU A 67 3.07 -21.33 7.12
C LEU A 67 3.20 -22.03 5.77
N THR A 68 2.78 -23.29 5.72
CA THR A 68 2.84 -24.10 4.50
C THR A 68 1.48 -24.38 3.87
N GLY A 69 0.40 -24.32 4.66
CA GLY A 69 -0.95 -24.60 4.21
C GLY A 69 -2.04 -23.87 4.98
N SER A 70 -3.25 -23.86 4.41
CA SER A 70 -4.39 -23.11 4.97
C SER A 70 -4.95 -23.77 6.22
N GLU A 71 -4.92 -25.11 6.30
CA GLU A 71 -5.40 -25.86 7.47
C GLU A 71 -4.60 -25.49 8.73
N GLU A 72 -3.26 -25.45 8.63
CA GLU A 72 -2.37 -24.98 9.69
C GLU A 72 -2.76 -23.58 10.17
N PHE A 73 -3.09 -22.67 9.24
CA PHE A 73 -3.50 -21.30 9.56
C PHE A 73 -4.86 -21.22 10.26
N GLU A 74 -5.79 -22.07 9.89
CA GLU A 74 -7.14 -22.11 10.47
C GLU A 74 -7.13 -22.71 11.89
N GLU A 75 -6.24 -23.67 12.16
CA GLU A 75 -6.06 -24.29 13.47
C GLU A 75 -5.31 -23.40 14.48
N MET A 76 -4.54 -22.41 14.01
CA MET A 76 -3.83 -21.49 14.89
C MET A 76 -4.78 -20.82 15.90
N THR A 77 -4.32 -20.65 17.14
CA THR A 77 -5.10 -19.94 18.17
C THR A 77 -4.25 -18.87 18.84
N GLY A 78 -4.90 -17.78 19.25
CA GLY A 78 -4.23 -16.64 19.87
C GLY A 78 -3.37 -15.81 18.91
N SER A 79 -2.48 -15.00 19.48
CA SER A 79 -1.61 -14.04 18.78
C SER A 79 -0.27 -14.68 18.39
N GLN A 80 -0.30 -15.87 17.78
CA GLN A 80 0.90 -16.54 17.33
C GLN A 80 1.52 -15.82 16.12
N TYR A 81 2.83 -15.58 16.18
CA TYR A 81 3.60 -14.98 15.11
C TYR A 81 4.02 -16.03 14.09
N ILE A 82 3.71 -15.76 12.82
CA ILE A 82 4.09 -16.60 11.69
C ILE A 82 4.63 -15.75 10.56
N THR A 83 5.27 -16.39 9.59
CA THR A 83 5.57 -15.80 8.29
C THR A 83 5.18 -16.78 7.18
N VAL A 84 5.23 -16.32 5.93
CA VAL A 84 4.90 -17.11 4.75
C VAL A 84 5.75 -16.66 3.57
N THR A 85 6.14 -17.62 2.74
CA THR A 85 6.75 -17.36 1.42
C THR A 85 5.70 -17.72 0.37
N PRO A 86 4.83 -16.78 -0.04
CA PRO A 86 3.74 -17.07 -0.96
C PRO A 86 4.27 -17.34 -2.37
N GLN A 87 3.64 -18.27 -3.07
CA GLN A 87 3.97 -18.59 -4.47
C GLN A 87 3.34 -17.60 -5.45
N LYS A 88 2.12 -17.14 -5.15
CA LYS A 88 1.36 -16.18 -5.96
C LYS A 88 0.56 -15.25 -5.07
N VAL A 89 0.20 -14.10 -5.62
CA VAL A 89 -0.71 -13.15 -4.99
C VAL A 89 -1.81 -12.77 -5.98
N ILE A 90 -3.04 -12.69 -5.47
CA ILE A 90 -4.23 -12.34 -6.23
C ILE A 90 -4.91 -11.19 -5.51
N LYS A 91 -5.12 -10.10 -6.23
CA LYS A 91 -5.83 -8.92 -5.75
C LYS A 91 -7.31 -9.23 -5.57
N THR A 92 -7.89 -8.81 -4.46
CA THR A 92 -9.32 -8.98 -4.25
C THR A 92 -10.14 -7.79 -4.75
N GLY A 93 -9.53 -6.61 -4.89
CA GLY A 93 -10.29 -5.37 -5.10
C GLY A 93 -11.10 -4.93 -3.88
N VAL A 94 -10.93 -5.60 -2.72
CA VAL A 94 -11.57 -5.26 -1.46
C VAL A 94 -10.51 -4.70 -0.52
N TYR A 95 -10.84 -3.60 0.13
CA TYR A 95 -9.89 -2.82 0.91
C TYR A 95 -10.41 -2.58 2.32
N GLY A 96 -9.58 -2.86 3.33
CA GLY A 96 -9.86 -2.59 4.74
C GLY A 96 -9.26 -1.26 5.17
N LEU A 97 -9.96 -0.53 6.04
CA LEU A 97 -9.48 0.75 6.55
C LEU A 97 -8.14 0.57 7.28
N LYS A 98 -7.17 1.45 7.01
CA LYS A 98 -5.87 1.44 7.71
C LYS A 98 -6.07 1.58 9.22
N PRO A 99 -5.64 0.60 10.05
CA PRO A 99 -5.93 0.64 11.48
C PRO A 99 -5.28 1.79 12.25
N TRP A 100 -4.23 2.40 11.71
CA TRP A 100 -3.52 3.56 12.29
C TRP A 100 -4.14 4.91 11.89
N LEU A 101 -5.24 4.92 11.13
CA LEU A 101 -5.96 6.16 10.81
C LEU A 101 -7.18 6.31 11.70
N ASP A 102 -7.46 7.54 12.13
CA ASP A 102 -8.71 7.87 12.81
C ASP A 102 -9.90 7.84 11.82
N PRO A 103 -10.84 6.89 11.96
CA PRO A 103 -11.98 6.76 11.05
C PRO A 103 -12.88 8.00 11.00
N TYR A 104 -12.90 8.81 12.07
CA TYR A 104 -13.74 10.00 12.15
C TYR A 104 -13.10 11.23 11.49
N GLN A 105 -11.78 11.21 11.28
CA GLN A 105 -11.07 12.32 10.62
C GLN A 105 -11.09 12.23 9.09
N ILE A 106 -11.44 11.06 8.55
CA ILE A 106 -11.48 10.80 7.10
C ILE A 106 -12.74 11.38 6.46
N THR A 107 -13.88 11.34 7.16
CA THR A 107 -15.18 11.81 6.64
C THR A 107 -15.33 13.32 6.77
N LYS A 108 -14.71 14.04 5.83
CA LYS A 108 -14.83 15.50 5.74
C LYS A 108 -16.00 15.90 4.85
N GLY A 109 -16.85 16.77 5.38
CA GLY A 109 -17.93 17.43 4.66
C GLY A 109 -17.46 18.78 4.16
N ARG A 110 -18.17 19.34 3.19
CA ARG A 110 -17.93 20.69 2.69
C ARG A 110 -19.21 21.47 2.83
N ASN A 111 -19.15 22.60 3.52
CA ASN A 111 -20.33 23.45 3.66
C ASN A 111 -20.54 24.29 2.39
N ASN A 112 -21.64 25.02 2.33
CA ASN A 112 -21.97 25.87 1.17
C ASN A 112 -20.96 27.00 0.93
N SER A 113 -20.11 27.33 1.90
CA SER A 113 -19.00 28.30 1.74
C SER A 113 -17.68 27.66 1.33
N GLY A 114 -17.66 26.36 1.02
CA GLY A 114 -16.47 25.63 0.58
C GLY A 114 -15.51 25.22 1.70
N ARG A 115 -15.84 25.52 2.97
CA ARG A 115 -15.04 25.17 4.14
C ARG A 115 -15.21 23.70 4.47
N LEU A 116 -14.09 23.01 4.65
CA LEU A 116 -14.06 21.63 5.14
C LEU A 116 -14.45 21.60 6.62
N TYR A 117 -15.34 20.66 6.97
CA TYR A 117 -15.72 20.37 8.36
C TYR A 117 -15.73 18.86 8.58
N THR A 118 -15.48 18.42 9.80
CA THR A 118 -15.61 16.99 10.16
C THR A 118 -17.09 16.66 10.30
N THR A 119 -17.57 15.67 9.56
CA THR A 119 -19.02 15.32 9.57
C THR A 119 -19.46 14.58 10.82
N GLY A 120 -18.52 14.06 11.61
CA GLY A 120 -18.78 13.14 12.72
C GLY A 120 -19.17 11.73 12.27
N ARG A 121 -19.19 11.45 10.96
CA ARG A 121 -19.47 10.10 10.44
C ARG A 121 -18.23 9.22 10.57
N LYS A 122 -18.40 7.95 10.93
CA LYS A 122 -17.30 6.98 10.88
C LYS A 122 -17.03 6.63 9.40
N ALA A 123 -15.77 6.61 8.98
CA ALA A 123 -15.41 6.00 7.70
C ALA A 123 -15.79 4.52 7.68
N ALA A 124 -16.13 4.00 6.49
CA ALA A 124 -16.45 2.58 6.32
C ALA A 124 -15.24 1.72 6.72
N GLU A 125 -15.49 0.55 7.30
CA GLU A 125 -14.41 -0.38 7.69
C GLU A 125 -13.84 -1.10 6.47
N VAL A 126 -14.65 -1.25 5.41
CA VAL A 126 -14.31 -1.91 4.16
C VAL A 126 -14.89 -1.15 2.97
N THR A 127 -14.21 -1.21 1.82
CA THR A 127 -14.70 -0.67 0.55
C THR A 127 -14.18 -1.51 -0.62
N ASP A 128 -14.92 -1.54 -1.71
CA ASP A 128 -14.51 -2.07 -3.02
C ASP A 128 -14.08 -0.95 -4.00
N SER A 129 -14.11 0.31 -3.54
CA SER A 129 -13.77 1.47 -4.36
C SER A 129 -12.27 1.75 -4.34
N ALA A 130 -11.59 1.44 -5.45
CA ALA A 130 -10.16 1.74 -5.62
C ALA A 130 -9.82 3.24 -5.45
N ILE A 131 -10.75 4.14 -5.80
CA ILE A 131 -10.57 5.59 -5.64
C ILE A 131 -10.55 5.97 -4.16
N MET A 132 -11.48 5.44 -3.36
CA MET A 132 -11.50 5.67 -1.92
C MET A 132 -10.31 4.98 -1.24
N ALA A 133 -9.92 3.81 -1.74
CA ALA A 133 -8.86 3.01 -1.16
C ALA A 133 -7.47 3.64 -1.28
N ALA A 134 -7.22 4.39 -2.37
CA ALA A 134 -5.91 4.94 -2.70
C ALA A 134 -5.21 5.69 -1.55
N SER A 135 -5.99 6.32 -0.67
CA SER A 135 -5.46 7.13 0.44
C SER A 135 -5.53 6.40 1.78
N HIS A 136 -6.66 5.76 2.10
CA HIS A 136 -7.00 5.40 3.48
C HIS A 136 -7.17 3.91 3.75
N TYR A 137 -7.13 3.07 2.72
CA TYR A 137 -7.39 1.64 2.87
C TYR A 137 -6.22 0.80 2.37
N ILE A 138 -6.23 -0.47 2.75
CA ILE A 138 -5.24 -1.48 2.40
C ILE A 138 -5.97 -2.66 1.78
N GLU A 139 -5.48 -3.12 0.65
CA GLU A 139 -6.07 -4.23 -0.08
C GLU A 139 -5.93 -5.54 0.69
N TYR A 140 -7.02 -6.28 0.80
CA TYR A 140 -6.97 -7.71 1.10
C TYR A 140 -6.48 -8.45 -0.14
N ASN A 141 -5.54 -9.36 0.02
CA ASN A 141 -5.02 -10.17 -1.07
C ASN A 141 -5.22 -11.65 -0.73
N LEU A 142 -5.50 -12.46 -1.73
CA LEU A 142 -5.35 -13.90 -1.61
C LEU A 142 -3.90 -14.25 -1.93
N ILE A 143 -3.27 -15.06 -1.08
CA ILE A 143 -1.94 -15.58 -1.33
C ILE A 143 -1.99 -17.09 -1.47
N GLN A 144 -1.27 -17.62 -2.46
CA GLN A 144 -1.11 -19.05 -2.66
C GLN A 144 0.03 -19.55 -1.76
N LEU A 145 -0.25 -20.54 -0.93
CA LEU A 145 0.69 -21.19 -0.04
C LEU A 145 1.48 -22.31 -0.75
N PRO A 146 2.56 -22.82 -0.13
CA PRO A 146 3.35 -23.92 -0.69
C PRO A 146 2.56 -25.19 -1.07
N ASP A 147 1.49 -25.51 -0.36
CA ASP A 147 0.59 -26.65 -0.61
C ASP A 147 -0.51 -26.37 -1.65
N ASP A 148 -0.39 -25.27 -2.40
CA ASP A 148 -1.37 -24.76 -3.37
C ASP A 148 -2.70 -24.24 -2.77
N SER A 149 -2.87 -24.28 -1.45
CA SER A 149 -4.02 -23.66 -0.78
C SER A 149 -3.94 -22.14 -0.80
N TYR A 150 -5.07 -21.48 -0.52
CA TYR A 150 -5.16 -20.03 -0.50
C TYR A 150 -5.63 -19.53 0.85
N ILE A 151 -5.00 -18.45 1.31
CA ILE A 151 -5.44 -17.70 2.49
C ILE A 151 -5.57 -16.22 2.17
N LEU A 152 -6.38 -15.53 2.96
CA LEU A 152 -6.50 -14.09 2.93
C LEU A 152 -5.37 -13.43 3.71
N ALA A 153 -4.79 -12.36 3.17
CA ALA A 153 -3.69 -11.64 3.80
C ALA A 153 -3.73 -10.13 3.55
N GLN A 154 -3.19 -9.37 4.50
CA GLN A 154 -2.91 -7.94 4.38
C GLN A 154 -1.44 -7.67 4.69
N PHE A 155 -0.75 -7.05 3.74
CA PHE A 155 0.67 -6.72 3.82
C PHE A 155 0.99 -5.55 2.89
N SER A 156 2.20 -4.99 3.00
CA SER A 156 2.60 -3.83 2.18
C SER A 156 2.61 -4.15 0.68
N ASP A 157 2.18 -3.16 -0.11
CA ASP A 157 2.21 -3.17 -1.57
C ASP A 157 3.61 -3.49 -2.17
N THR A 158 4.67 -3.21 -1.40
CA THR A 158 6.04 -3.57 -1.78
C THR A 158 6.20 -5.07 -1.99
N TYR A 159 5.74 -5.88 -1.04
CA TYR A 159 5.81 -7.34 -1.12
C TYR A 159 4.92 -7.85 -2.25
N ARG A 160 3.70 -7.29 -2.39
CA ARG A 160 2.75 -7.68 -3.43
C ARG A 160 3.37 -7.50 -4.83
N LYS A 161 3.96 -6.34 -5.09
CA LYS A 161 4.64 -6.03 -6.35
C LYS A 161 5.85 -6.92 -6.62
N ALA A 162 6.59 -7.33 -5.58
CA ALA A 162 7.72 -8.24 -5.74
C ALA A 162 7.25 -9.66 -6.12
N ILE A 163 6.21 -10.17 -5.43
CA ILE A 163 5.61 -11.47 -5.74
C ILE A 163 5.01 -11.47 -7.16
N GLU A 164 4.31 -10.41 -7.58
CA GLU A 164 3.79 -10.28 -8.95
C GLU A 164 4.88 -10.27 -10.03
N LYS A 165 6.11 -9.88 -9.69
CA LYS A 165 7.26 -9.95 -10.61
C LYS A 165 7.92 -11.32 -10.63
N GLY A 166 7.43 -12.28 -9.84
CA GLY A 166 8.03 -13.61 -9.68
C GLY A 166 9.23 -13.63 -8.73
N GLU A 167 9.41 -12.60 -7.89
CA GLU A 167 10.45 -12.62 -6.87
C GLU A 167 10.01 -13.52 -5.70
N THR A 168 10.90 -14.40 -5.24
CA THR A 168 10.68 -15.17 -4.01
C THR A 168 10.87 -14.27 -2.81
N VAL A 169 9.78 -13.95 -2.11
CA VAL A 169 9.82 -13.05 -0.95
C VAL A 169 9.13 -13.70 0.24
N THR A 170 9.77 -13.61 1.40
CA THR A 170 9.16 -13.96 2.69
C THR A 170 8.45 -12.73 3.24
N LEU A 171 7.17 -12.88 3.58
CA LEU A 171 6.38 -11.81 4.20
C LEU A 171 6.95 -11.44 5.59
N PRO A 172 6.69 -10.23 6.09
CA PRO A 172 7.08 -9.89 7.46
C PRO A 172 6.28 -10.71 8.48
N LEU A 173 6.63 -10.56 9.76
CA LEU A 173 5.90 -11.16 10.87
C LEU A 173 4.40 -10.85 10.75
N GLY A 174 3.60 -11.89 10.67
CA GLY A 174 2.15 -11.81 10.60
C GLY A 174 1.48 -12.46 11.80
N ILE A 175 0.27 -12.01 12.08
CA ILE A 175 -0.62 -12.62 13.06
C ILE A 175 -1.95 -12.96 12.39
N ARG A 176 -2.61 -14.01 12.88
CA ARG A 176 -3.98 -14.30 12.48
C ARG A 176 -4.94 -13.31 13.13
N LYS A 177 -5.77 -12.65 12.33
CA LYS A 177 -6.89 -11.83 12.82
C LYS A 177 -8.21 -12.38 12.32
N THR A 178 -9.26 -12.24 13.13
CA THR A 178 -10.63 -12.51 12.71
C THR A 178 -11.18 -11.34 11.91
N THR A 179 -11.80 -11.65 10.79
CA THR A 179 -12.41 -10.70 9.88
C THR A 179 -13.80 -10.28 10.38
N GLY A 180 -14.11 -8.98 10.31
CA GLY A 180 -15.43 -8.45 10.66
C GLY A 180 -16.55 -8.95 9.73
N LYS A 181 -17.80 -8.91 10.20
CA LYS A 181 -18.98 -9.35 9.43
C LYS A 181 -19.11 -8.63 8.09
N GLU A 182 -18.89 -7.33 8.07
CA GLU A 182 -18.98 -6.51 6.84
C GLU A 182 -17.90 -6.93 5.83
N THR A 183 -16.64 -6.97 6.25
CA THR A 183 -15.51 -7.40 5.41
C THR A 183 -15.73 -8.79 4.81
N ARG A 184 -16.27 -9.74 5.60
CA ARG A 184 -16.63 -11.07 5.09
C ARG A 184 -17.63 -11.03 3.95
N SER A 185 -18.65 -10.17 4.01
CA SER A 185 -19.62 -10.08 2.92
C SER A 185 -19.02 -9.61 1.59
N TYR A 186 -18.01 -8.74 1.61
CA TYR A 186 -17.31 -8.31 0.40
C TYR A 186 -16.37 -9.40 -0.14
N LEU A 187 -15.76 -10.19 0.75
CA LEU A 187 -14.75 -11.18 0.37
C LEU A 187 -15.33 -12.55 0.05
N ASN A 188 -16.57 -12.85 0.45
CA ASN A 188 -17.11 -14.20 0.39
C ASN A 188 -17.08 -14.81 -1.03
N GLU A 189 -17.47 -14.02 -2.03
CA GLU A 189 -17.50 -14.49 -3.43
C GLU A 189 -16.10 -14.83 -3.93
N ILE A 190 -15.14 -13.92 -3.78
CA ILE A 190 -13.77 -14.13 -4.27
C ILE A 190 -13.04 -15.19 -3.46
N CYS A 191 -13.19 -15.24 -2.13
CA CYS A 191 -12.57 -16.29 -1.32
C CYS A 191 -13.10 -17.68 -1.69
N SER A 192 -14.41 -17.81 -1.94
CA SER A 192 -15.03 -19.09 -2.33
C SER A 192 -14.48 -19.63 -3.66
N GLN A 193 -14.13 -18.75 -4.61
CA GLN A 193 -13.54 -19.17 -5.89
C GLN A 193 -12.19 -19.88 -5.74
N TYR A 194 -11.46 -19.58 -4.66
CA TYR A 194 -10.12 -20.13 -4.39
C TYR A 194 -10.12 -21.11 -3.20
N GLY A 195 -11.29 -21.41 -2.62
CA GLY A 195 -11.38 -22.25 -1.42
C GLY A 195 -10.74 -21.63 -0.17
N ALA A 196 -10.55 -20.31 -0.15
CA ALA A 196 -9.98 -19.60 0.99
C ALA A 196 -11.06 -19.28 2.04
N ASN A 197 -10.69 -19.33 3.32
CA ASN A 197 -11.59 -18.96 4.40
C ASN A 197 -11.60 -17.42 4.63
N PRO A 198 -12.74 -16.72 4.46
CA PRO A 198 -12.81 -15.27 4.67
C PRO A 198 -12.86 -14.86 6.16
N ASP A 199 -13.04 -15.80 7.09
CA ASP A 199 -13.13 -15.52 8.52
C ASP A 199 -11.81 -15.08 9.14
N TYR A 200 -10.69 -15.44 8.51
CA TYR A 200 -9.36 -15.15 9.01
C TYR A 200 -8.53 -14.42 7.98
N VAL A 201 -7.70 -13.50 8.44
CA VAL A 201 -6.72 -12.78 7.63
C VAL A 201 -5.35 -12.86 8.28
N LEU A 202 -4.34 -13.18 7.49
CA LEU A 202 -2.95 -13.00 7.89
C LEU A 202 -2.62 -11.51 7.82
N TYR A 203 -2.55 -10.87 8.98
CA TYR A 203 -2.23 -9.45 9.08
C TYR A 203 -0.73 -9.27 9.34
N ALA A 204 0.00 -8.74 8.37
CA ALA A 204 1.47 -8.58 8.40
C ALA A 204 1.88 -7.13 8.08
N ILE A 205 1.27 -6.18 8.80
CA ILE A 205 1.52 -4.75 8.64
C ILE A 205 1.94 -4.14 9.98
N ASP A 206 3.01 -3.35 9.91
CA ASP A 206 3.55 -2.62 11.05
C ASP A 206 2.79 -1.31 11.19
N ASN A 207 1.81 -1.29 12.09
CA ASN A 207 0.94 -0.13 12.28
C ASN A 207 1.72 1.08 12.83
N GLU A 208 2.56 0.85 13.83
CA GLU A 208 3.34 1.89 14.50
C GLU A 208 4.29 2.56 13.51
N TRP A 209 5.05 1.76 12.76
CA TRP A 209 5.96 2.30 11.75
C TRP A 209 5.20 3.09 10.68
N ASN A 210 4.04 2.60 10.23
CA ASN A 210 3.25 3.29 9.21
C ASN A 210 2.67 4.60 9.72
N GLU A 211 2.23 4.66 10.97
CA GLU A 211 1.74 5.89 11.61
C GLU A 211 2.86 6.94 11.71
N GLU A 212 4.04 6.52 12.18
CA GLU A 212 5.21 7.41 12.34
C GLU A 212 5.76 7.92 11.00
N HIS A 213 5.69 7.12 9.94
CA HIS A 213 6.37 7.40 8.67
C HIS A 213 5.42 7.86 7.55
N GLU A 214 4.10 7.96 7.77
CA GLU A 214 3.14 8.34 6.73
C GLU A 214 3.53 9.66 6.05
N PHE A 215 3.79 10.70 6.85
CA PHE A 215 4.18 12.01 6.35
C PHE A 215 5.56 11.97 5.66
N THR A 216 6.52 11.24 6.23
CA THR A 216 7.86 11.08 5.66
C THR A 216 7.81 10.41 4.29
N LEU A 217 7.03 9.33 4.13
CA LEU A 217 6.82 8.65 2.86
C LEU A 217 6.18 9.58 1.83
N PHE A 218 5.20 10.38 2.23
CA PHE A 218 4.60 11.40 1.37
C PHE A 218 5.65 12.42 0.90
N MET A 219 6.44 12.97 1.81
CA MET A 219 7.48 13.96 1.49
C MET A 219 8.56 13.40 0.55
N ILE A 220 8.98 12.14 0.72
CA ILE A 220 9.91 11.47 -0.19
C ILE A 220 9.29 11.35 -1.60
N ARG A 221 8.03 10.91 -1.70
CA ARG A 221 7.34 10.80 -3.00
C ARG A 221 7.24 12.16 -3.68
N VAL A 222 6.88 13.22 -2.94
CA VAL A 222 6.84 14.59 -3.46
C VAL A 222 8.22 15.03 -3.94
N GLY A 223 9.26 14.84 -3.12
CA GLY A 223 10.63 15.23 -3.45
C GLY A 223 11.14 14.58 -4.73
N ILE A 224 11.02 13.25 -4.86
CA ILE A 224 11.45 12.53 -6.07
C ILE A 224 10.66 12.99 -7.29
N SER A 225 9.34 13.13 -7.16
CA SER A 225 8.47 13.53 -8.27
C SER A 225 8.74 14.96 -8.73
N ALA A 226 9.02 15.88 -7.79
CA ALA A 226 9.39 17.25 -8.09
C ALA A 226 10.74 17.34 -8.83
N VAL A 227 11.75 16.56 -8.40
CA VAL A 227 13.05 16.51 -9.09
C VAL A 227 12.87 15.99 -10.52
N VAL A 228 12.14 14.89 -10.72
CA VAL A 228 11.87 14.34 -12.06
C VAL A 228 11.10 15.34 -12.92
N PHE A 229 10.07 16.00 -12.37
CA PHE A 229 9.33 17.03 -13.07
C PHE A 229 10.25 18.15 -13.58
N LEU A 230 11.11 18.69 -12.72
CA LEU A 230 12.02 19.78 -13.07
C LEU A 230 13.01 19.36 -14.16
N VAL A 231 13.64 18.19 -14.01
CA VAL A 231 14.58 17.67 -15.01
C VAL A 231 13.89 17.45 -16.35
N LEU A 232 12.72 16.79 -16.37
CA LEU A 232 11.97 16.53 -17.59
C LEU A 232 11.54 17.82 -18.29
N ALA A 233 11.04 18.80 -17.52
CA ALA A 233 10.62 20.08 -18.05
C ALA A 233 11.78 20.87 -18.66
N VAL A 234 12.92 20.96 -17.98
CA VAL A 234 14.10 21.66 -18.50
C VAL A 234 14.59 21.01 -19.80
N VAL A 235 14.74 19.68 -19.82
CA VAL A 235 15.22 18.95 -21.00
C VAL A 235 14.28 19.14 -22.19
N LEU A 236 12.97 18.98 -22.00
CA LEU A 236 12.00 19.11 -23.09
C LEU A 236 11.86 20.55 -23.58
N LEU A 237 11.89 21.54 -22.69
CA LEU A 237 11.85 22.95 -23.08
C LEU A 237 13.08 23.36 -23.89
N VAL A 238 14.28 22.95 -23.47
CA VAL A 238 15.53 23.19 -24.23
C VAL A 238 15.48 22.49 -25.59
N ALA A 239 14.94 21.27 -25.66
CA ALA A 239 14.78 20.55 -26.91
C ALA A 239 13.82 21.27 -27.87
N VAL A 240 12.68 21.75 -27.37
CA VAL A 240 11.70 22.52 -28.16
C VAL A 240 12.30 23.81 -28.68
N ASP A 241 13.03 24.55 -27.85
CA ASP A 241 13.68 25.79 -28.25
C ASP A 241 14.73 25.55 -29.35
N LYS A 242 15.55 24.51 -29.18
CA LYS A 242 16.54 24.11 -30.18
C LYS A 242 15.94 23.70 -31.52
N VAL A 243 14.78 23.02 -31.52
CA VAL A 243 14.07 22.66 -32.75
C VAL A 243 13.47 23.89 -33.42
N ARG A 244 12.88 24.82 -32.64
CA ARG A 244 12.31 26.06 -33.15
C ARG A 244 13.36 26.98 -33.77
N HIS A 245 14.58 26.99 -33.25
CA HIS A 245 15.68 27.80 -33.79
C HIS A 245 16.41 27.14 -34.98
N ARG A 246 16.17 25.86 -35.27
CA ARG A 246 16.74 25.14 -36.43
C ARG A 246 15.85 25.19 -37.67
N ASN A 247 14.56 25.49 -37.52
CA ASN A 247 13.59 25.68 -38.60
C ASN A 247 13.37 27.17 -38.85
#